data_AF-A0A956ECS4-F1
#
_entry.id   AF-A0A956ECS4-F1
#
_cell.length_a   1.000
_cell.length_b   1.000
_cell.length_c   1.000
_cell.angle_alpha   90.00
_cell.angle_beta   90.00
_cell.angle_gamma   90.00
#
_symmetry.space_group_name_H-M   'P 1'
#
loop_
_entity.id
_entity.type
_entity.pdbx_description
1 polymer ?
#
loop_
_entity_poly.entity_id
_entity_poly.type
_entity_poly.pdbx_seq_one_letter_code
_entity_poly.pdbx_strand_id
1 'polypeptide(L)'
;MALGRTASGKDNDWAASSSPARSGRGRRWLLPSFMVALVAGLTGGTTYAYYHYLPEGRSIPGTYVGGRLQPEGKPLRVWLEERRVELLARPVYLEVDDQVFEQRLGALGVELDVGQTLAKVREHSEAGGISKRIYRVVSARRGEQEIPLVWSFDERKLETALEDLAPQVMRDPVDARLDLVNHQKIHDTPGRTLNIPRTV
;
A
#
# COMPACT_ATOMS: atom_id res chain seq x y z
N MET A 1 -73.11 64.04 72.99
CA MET A 1 -73.85 64.79 71.96
C MET A 1 -73.16 64.49 70.63
N ALA A 2 -73.67 63.56 69.81
CA ALA A 2 -74.71 63.78 68.78
C ALA A 2 -74.27 64.92 67.83
N LEU A 3 -74.06 64.79 66.52
CA LEU A 3 -74.54 63.89 65.47
C LEU A 3 -73.58 63.99 64.26
N GLY A 4 -73.58 63.00 63.36
CA GLY A 4 -72.88 63.12 62.07
C GLY A 4 -72.77 61.83 61.25
N ARG A 5 -73.89 61.15 61.01
CA ARG A 5 -74.07 60.18 59.90
C ARG A 5 -74.44 61.04 58.68
N THR A 6 -73.87 60.91 57.48
CA THR A 6 -74.28 59.98 56.42
C THR A 6 -73.49 60.24 55.13
N ALA A 7 -73.27 59.19 54.34
CA ALA A 7 -73.29 59.11 52.86
C ALA A 7 -72.12 58.22 52.37
N SER A 8 -72.36 56.99 51.95
CA SER A 8 -73.01 56.55 50.69
C SER A 8 -71.96 56.38 49.60
N GLY A 9 -71.80 55.14 49.14
CA GLY A 9 -70.88 54.76 48.07
C GLY A 9 -70.63 53.26 48.05
N LYS A 10 -71.68 52.48 47.83
CA LYS A 10 -71.60 51.06 47.41
C LYS A 10 -72.24 51.01 46.02
N ASP A 11 -71.41 50.91 45.00
CA ASP A 11 -71.73 50.45 43.66
C ASP A 11 -70.51 49.57 43.27
N ASN A 12 -70.65 48.24 43.22
CA ASN A 12 -71.03 47.47 42.02
C ASN A 12 -69.96 47.70 40.92
N ASP A 13 -69.28 46.72 40.32
CA ASP A 13 -69.77 45.39 39.96
C ASP A 13 -68.76 44.76 38.95
N TRP A 14 -68.76 43.43 38.83
CA TRP A 14 -68.26 42.58 37.71
C TRP A 14 -67.10 43.04 36.78
N ALA A 15 -66.01 42.27 36.77
CA ALA A 15 -65.31 41.91 35.53
C ALA A 15 -64.68 40.53 35.66
N ALA A 16 -65.34 39.55 35.05
CA ALA A 16 -64.79 38.25 34.74
C ALA A 16 -63.52 38.37 33.88
N SER A 17 -62.50 37.57 34.18
CA SER A 17 -61.66 36.99 33.12
C SER A 17 -61.09 35.65 33.56
N SER A 18 -61.79 34.62 33.11
CA SER A 18 -61.31 33.26 32.89
C SER A 18 -60.04 33.23 32.02
N SER A 19 -59.22 32.21 32.29
CA SER A 19 -57.88 31.87 31.76
C SER A 19 -57.66 31.96 30.24
N PRO A 20 -56.39 31.83 29.79
CA PRO A 20 -56.07 30.56 29.15
C PRO A 20 -54.70 29.96 29.51
N ALA A 21 -54.68 28.64 29.51
CA ALA A 21 -53.50 27.79 29.44
C ALA A 21 -52.56 28.22 28.30
N ARG A 22 -51.25 28.25 28.56
CA ARG A 22 -50.23 28.26 27.51
C ARG A 22 -49.49 26.92 27.51
N SER A 23 -50.00 26.07 26.64
CA SER A 23 -49.51 24.76 26.22
C SER A 23 -48.17 24.86 25.47
N GLY A 24 -47.49 23.70 25.48
CA GLY A 24 -46.12 23.48 25.03
C GLY A 24 -45.77 24.04 23.65
N ARG A 25 -44.61 24.70 23.59
CA ARG A 25 -43.96 25.10 22.33
C ARG A 25 -42.43 25.09 22.42
N GLY A 26 -41.85 24.12 23.12
CA GLY A 26 -40.40 24.01 23.34
C GLY A 26 -39.68 22.89 22.57
N ARG A 27 -40.33 22.23 21.59
CA ARG A 27 -39.83 20.97 21.03
C ARG A 27 -40.09 20.80 19.53
N ARG A 28 -39.90 21.87 18.73
CA ARG A 28 -39.97 21.78 17.25
C ARG A 28 -38.66 22.18 16.53
N TRP A 29 -37.61 22.56 17.26
CA TRP A 29 -36.33 23.03 16.68
C TRP A 29 -35.11 22.15 16.99
N LEU A 30 -35.26 21.07 17.77
CA LEU A 30 -34.14 20.16 18.07
C LEU A 30 -33.88 19.12 16.96
N LEU A 31 -34.91 18.80 16.16
CA LEU A 31 -34.80 17.86 15.04
C LEU A 31 -33.87 18.34 13.90
N PRO A 32 -33.94 19.60 13.41
CA PRO A 32 -33.03 20.05 12.36
C PRO A 32 -31.58 20.15 12.86
N SER A 33 -31.36 20.49 14.14
CA SER A 33 -30.01 20.58 14.72
C SER A 33 -29.34 19.22 14.85
N PHE A 34 -30.09 18.17 15.21
CA PHE A 34 -29.57 16.80 15.23
C PHE A 34 -29.26 16.28 13.81
N MET A 35 -30.12 16.55 12.82
CA MET A 35 -29.84 16.20 11.42
C MET A 35 -28.60 16.93 10.88
N VAL A 36 -28.44 18.23 11.15
CA VAL A 36 -27.26 18.99 10.73
C VAL A 36 -26.00 18.47 11.43
N ALA A 37 -26.05 18.14 12.73
CA ALA A 37 -24.94 17.53 13.44
C ALA A 37 -24.59 16.12 12.93
N LEU A 38 -25.60 15.33 12.54
CA LEU A 38 -25.41 13.97 12.00
C LEU A 38 -24.84 14.03 10.57
N VAL A 39 -25.32 14.95 9.74
CA VAL A 39 -24.75 15.22 8.41
C VAL A 39 -23.34 15.78 8.54
N ALA A 40 -23.10 16.78 9.40
CA ALA A 40 -21.76 17.33 9.61
C ALA A 40 -20.78 16.30 10.20
N GLY A 41 -21.25 15.41 11.08
CA GLY A 41 -20.46 14.30 11.61
C GLY A 41 -20.13 13.25 10.54
N LEU A 42 -21.09 12.92 9.66
CA LEU A 42 -20.86 12.04 8.52
C LEU A 42 -19.90 12.65 7.49
N THR A 43 -20.11 13.90 7.08
CA THR A 43 -19.26 14.60 6.09
C THR A 43 -17.88 14.93 6.66
N GLY A 44 -17.79 15.41 7.90
CA GLY A 44 -16.52 15.71 8.56
C GLY A 44 -15.70 14.45 8.85
N GLY A 45 -16.35 13.38 9.34
CA GLY A 45 -15.72 12.10 9.60
C GLY A 45 -15.21 11.41 8.33
N THR A 46 -15.98 11.47 7.24
CA THR A 46 -15.55 10.92 5.93
C THR A 46 -14.39 11.71 5.33
N THR A 47 -14.41 13.04 5.43
CA THR A 47 -13.32 13.89 4.91
C THR A 47 -12.05 13.72 5.73
N TYR A 48 -12.15 13.66 7.06
CA TYR A 48 -11.02 13.39 7.94
C TYR A 48 -10.43 12.00 7.70
N ALA A 49 -11.27 10.97 7.56
CA ALA A 49 -10.84 9.63 7.22
C ALA A 49 -10.17 9.58 5.83
N TYR A 50 -10.67 10.35 4.86
CA TYR A 50 -10.07 10.46 3.53
C TYR A 50 -8.65 11.02 3.58
N TYR A 51 -8.45 12.17 4.23
CA TYR A 51 -7.13 12.80 4.32
C TYR A 51 -6.15 12.04 5.22
N HIS A 52 -6.64 11.43 6.30
CA HIS A 52 -5.77 10.74 7.25
C HIS A 52 -5.40 9.32 6.81
N TYR A 53 -6.30 8.62 6.09
CA TYR A 53 -6.09 7.22 5.69
C TYR A 53 -5.72 7.03 4.21
N LEU A 54 -5.87 8.03 3.34
CA LEU A 54 -5.37 8.01 1.96
C LEU A 54 -4.46 9.21 1.64
N PRO A 55 -3.31 9.38 2.32
CA PRO A 55 -2.32 10.35 1.90
C PRO A 55 -1.79 10.01 0.50
N GLU A 56 -1.86 10.97 -0.42
CA GLU A 56 -1.34 10.86 -1.78
C GLU A 56 0.14 10.43 -1.75
N GLY A 57 0.50 9.42 -2.54
CA GLY A 57 1.89 8.93 -2.61
C GLY A 57 2.32 7.99 -1.48
N ARG A 58 1.38 7.38 -0.75
CA ARG A 58 1.62 6.32 0.24
C ARG A 58 0.81 5.06 -0.04
N SER A 59 1.27 3.91 0.47
CA SER A 59 0.43 2.73 0.56
C SER A 59 -0.58 2.86 1.70
N ILE A 60 -1.67 2.08 1.64
CA ILE A 60 -2.63 1.99 2.74
C ILE A 60 -1.90 1.47 3.99
N PRO A 61 -2.05 2.12 5.16
CA PRO A 61 -1.41 1.67 6.40
C PRO A 61 -1.70 0.19 6.70
N GLY A 62 -0.63 -0.58 6.99
CA GLY A 62 -0.69 -2.02 7.21
C GLY A 62 -0.56 -2.88 5.94
N THR A 63 -0.49 -2.27 4.75
CA THR A 63 -0.30 -3.02 3.50
C THR A 63 1.16 -3.40 3.32
N TYR A 64 1.41 -4.69 3.10
CA TYR A 64 2.73 -5.19 2.74
C TYR A 64 2.97 -4.94 1.25
N VAL A 65 4.13 -4.37 0.93
CA VAL A 65 4.60 -4.23 -0.45
C VAL A 65 5.85 -5.06 -0.59
N GLY A 66 5.76 -6.18 -1.32
CA GLY A 66 6.80 -7.19 -1.40
C GLY A 66 7.23 -7.75 -0.04
N GLY A 67 6.29 -8.16 0.81
CA GLY A 67 6.62 -8.71 2.13
C GLY A 67 7.24 -7.74 3.14
N ARG A 68 7.30 -6.42 2.89
CA ARG A 68 7.70 -5.42 3.91
C ARG A 68 6.66 -4.30 4.01
N LEU A 69 6.52 -3.75 5.22
CA LEU A 69 5.72 -2.55 5.45
C LEU A 69 6.50 -1.30 5.05
N GLN A 70 5.79 -0.33 4.48
CA GLN A 70 6.34 1.00 4.25
C GLN A 70 6.63 1.67 5.62
N PRO A 71 7.83 2.22 5.85
CA PRO A 71 8.14 2.97 7.07
C PRO A 71 7.24 4.19 7.24
N GLU A 72 6.86 4.48 8.48
CA GLU A 72 6.17 5.72 8.80
C GLU A 72 7.05 6.93 8.46
N GLY A 73 6.41 8.01 8.01
CA GLY A 73 7.08 9.26 7.61
C GLY A 73 7.75 9.28 6.24
N LYS A 74 8.07 8.14 5.61
CA LYS A 74 8.78 8.11 4.31
C LYS A 74 7.81 8.06 3.12
N PRO A 75 8.01 8.82 2.02
CA PRO A 75 7.22 8.67 0.78
C PRO A 75 7.44 7.31 0.12
N LEU A 76 6.39 6.73 -0.49
CA LEU A 76 6.45 5.36 -1.04
C LEU A 76 7.50 5.24 -2.14
N ARG A 77 7.61 6.23 -3.02
CA ARG A 77 8.61 6.27 -4.09
C ARG A 77 10.03 6.20 -3.55
N VAL A 78 10.37 7.05 -2.57
CA VAL A 78 11.71 7.10 -1.98
C VAL A 78 12.08 5.77 -1.35
N TRP A 79 11.14 5.18 -0.60
CA TRP A 79 11.34 3.87 0.00
C TRP A 79 11.53 2.76 -1.04
N LEU A 80 10.77 2.77 -2.15
CA LEU A 80 10.95 1.80 -3.23
C LEU A 80 12.28 1.97 -3.99
N GLU A 81 12.75 3.21 -4.17
CA GLU A 81 14.06 3.47 -4.80
C GLU A 81 15.21 3.00 -3.91
N GLU A 82 15.18 3.28 -2.61
CA GLU A 82 16.17 2.73 -1.66
C GLU A 82 16.19 1.20 -1.72
N ARG A 83 14.99 0.61 -1.76
CA ARG A 83 14.84 -0.83 -1.87
C ARG A 83 15.34 -1.39 -3.20
N ARG A 84 15.17 -0.66 -4.31
CA ARG A 84 15.75 -1.02 -5.61
C ARG A 84 17.27 -1.09 -5.49
N VAL A 85 17.90 -0.09 -4.87
CA VAL A 85 19.37 -0.07 -4.65
C VAL A 85 19.81 -1.26 -3.79
N GLU A 86 19.10 -1.56 -2.69
CA GLU A 86 19.37 -2.75 -1.86
C GLU A 86 19.27 -4.05 -2.67
N LEU A 87 18.24 -4.18 -3.51
CA LEU A 87 17.99 -5.38 -4.29
C LEU A 87 19.00 -5.57 -5.42
N LEU A 88 19.45 -4.51 -6.06
CA LEU A 88 20.49 -4.57 -7.09
C LEU A 88 21.80 -5.13 -6.55
N ALA A 89 22.13 -4.84 -5.29
CA ALA A 89 23.34 -5.32 -4.63
C ALA A 89 23.22 -6.77 -4.10
N ARG A 90 22.03 -7.36 -4.14
CA ARG A 90 21.77 -8.68 -3.57
C ARG A 90 22.55 -9.77 -4.33
N PRO A 91 23.30 -10.64 -3.63
CA PRO A 91 23.95 -11.77 -4.27
C PRO A 91 22.90 -12.80 -4.70
N VAL A 92 23.12 -13.38 -5.87
CA VAL A 92 22.40 -14.47 -6.48
C VAL A 92 23.40 -15.51 -6.93
N TYR A 93 23.06 -16.77 -6.70
CA TYR A 93 23.94 -17.89 -7.01
C TYR A 93 23.41 -18.56 -8.27
N LEU A 94 24.24 -18.57 -9.32
CA LEU A 94 23.99 -19.29 -10.55
C LEU A 94 24.68 -20.64 -10.44
N GLU A 95 23.90 -21.71 -10.43
CA GLU A 95 24.42 -23.07 -10.43
C GLU A 95 24.48 -23.57 -11.87
N VAL A 96 25.68 -23.94 -12.31
CA VAL A 96 25.91 -24.57 -13.62
C VAL A 96 26.70 -25.85 -13.39
N ASP A 97 26.04 -26.97 -13.64
CA ASP A 97 26.53 -28.32 -13.29
C ASP A 97 26.86 -28.41 -11.78
N ASP A 98 28.14 -28.55 -11.41
CA ASP A 98 28.62 -28.63 -10.03
C ASP A 98 29.32 -27.34 -9.55
N GLN A 99 29.24 -26.25 -10.34
CA GLN A 99 29.88 -24.98 -10.02
C GLN A 99 28.84 -23.91 -9.68
N VAL A 100 29.11 -23.18 -8.60
CA VAL A 100 28.27 -22.08 -8.14
C VAL A 100 28.98 -20.77 -8.38
N PHE A 101 28.38 -19.92 -9.20
CA PHE A 101 28.85 -18.57 -9.49
C PHE A 101 28.04 -17.56 -8.70
N GLU A 102 28.71 -16.76 -7.86
CA GLU A 102 28.07 -15.64 -7.20
C GLU A 102 28.02 -14.44 -8.14
N GLN A 103 26.80 -13.96 -8.40
CA GLN A 103 26.53 -12.75 -9.17
C GLN A 103 25.65 -11.79 -8.38
N ARG A 104 25.54 -10.54 -8.84
CA ARG A 104 24.60 -9.57 -8.27
C ARG A 104 23.34 -9.49 -9.12
N LEU A 105 22.18 -9.35 -8.47
CA LEU A 105 20.89 -9.26 -9.15
C LEU A 105 20.87 -8.13 -10.19
N GLY A 106 21.46 -6.99 -9.86
CA GLY A 106 21.61 -5.86 -10.78
C GLY A 106 22.60 -6.07 -11.93
N ALA A 107 23.59 -6.96 -11.74
CA ALA A 107 24.52 -7.32 -12.82
C ALA A 107 23.81 -8.18 -13.88
N LEU A 108 22.85 -9.01 -13.47
CA LEU A 108 22.01 -9.81 -14.37
C LEU A 108 20.91 -9.01 -15.09
N GLY A 109 20.86 -7.68 -14.91
CA GLY A 109 19.83 -6.85 -15.51
C GLY A 109 18.45 -6.97 -14.86
N VAL A 110 18.33 -7.68 -13.73
CA VAL A 110 17.08 -7.76 -12.97
C VAL A 110 17.00 -6.55 -12.05
N GLU A 111 15.91 -5.80 -12.14
CA GLU A 111 15.69 -4.65 -11.26
C GLU A 111 14.24 -4.51 -10.81
N LEU A 112 14.05 -3.82 -9.69
CA LEU A 112 12.72 -3.45 -9.23
C LEU A 112 12.18 -2.32 -10.11
N ASP A 113 11.05 -2.56 -10.79
CA ASP A 113 10.32 -1.50 -11.48
C ASP A 113 9.52 -0.70 -10.47
N VAL A 114 10.13 0.39 -10.00
CA VAL A 114 9.51 1.32 -9.05
C VAL A 114 8.28 1.99 -9.66
N GLY A 115 8.30 2.33 -10.95
CA GLY A 115 7.20 2.99 -11.63
C GLY A 115 5.95 2.13 -11.69
N GLN A 116 6.09 0.90 -12.17
CA GLN A 116 4.99 -0.07 -12.24
C GLN A 116 4.52 -0.52 -10.86
N THR A 117 5.44 -0.71 -9.91
CA THR A 117 5.06 -1.05 -8.52
C THR A 117 4.25 0.09 -7.89
N LEU A 118 4.64 1.34 -8.10
CA LEU A 118 3.86 2.51 -7.65
C LEU A 118 2.48 2.56 -8.30
N ALA A 119 2.40 2.33 -9.61
CA ALA A 119 1.12 2.30 -10.33
C ALA A 119 0.19 1.21 -9.77
N LYS A 120 0.72 0.02 -9.50
CA LYS A 120 -0.02 -1.09 -8.90
C LYS A 120 -0.51 -0.79 -7.49
N VAL A 121 0.34 -0.18 -6.65
CA VAL A 121 -0.06 0.25 -5.31
C VAL A 121 -1.14 1.34 -5.37
N ARG A 122 -1.04 2.27 -6.33
CA ARG A 122 -2.03 3.32 -6.53
C ARG A 122 -3.37 2.75 -6.99
N GLU A 123 -3.37 1.91 -8.02
CA GLU A 123 -4.56 1.21 -8.50
C GLU A 123 -5.22 0.45 -7.36
N HIS A 124 -4.44 -0.31 -6.61
CA HIS A 124 -4.94 -1.06 -5.45
C HIS A 124 -5.50 -0.15 -4.36
N SER A 125 -4.95 1.04 -4.15
CA SER A 125 -5.44 1.98 -3.15
C SER A 125 -6.72 2.70 -3.59
N GLU A 126 -6.82 3.01 -4.88
CA GLU A 126 -7.93 3.75 -5.48
C GLU A 126 -9.09 2.85 -5.92
N ALA A 127 -8.88 1.54 -6.06
CA ALA A 127 -9.87 0.59 -6.55
C ALA A 127 -11.10 0.48 -5.61
N GLY A 128 -12.28 0.78 -6.17
CA GLY A 128 -13.59 0.58 -5.55
C GLY A 128 -14.15 1.79 -4.78
N GLY A 129 -15.42 1.65 -4.36
CA GLY A 129 -16.12 2.66 -3.56
C GLY A 129 -15.63 2.76 -2.12
N ILE A 130 -16.06 3.80 -1.41
CA ILE A 130 -15.59 4.19 -0.06
C ILE A 130 -15.68 3.02 0.94
N SER A 131 -16.75 2.22 0.91
CA SER A 131 -16.93 1.08 1.80
C SER A 131 -15.85 0.00 1.63
N LYS A 132 -15.49 -0.32 0.38
CA LYS A 132 -14.42 -1.28 0.06
C LYS A 132 -13.05 -0.75 0.50
N ARG A 133 -12.83 0.58 0.39
CA ARG A 133 -11.60 1.22 0.87
C ARG A 133 -11.45 1.12 2.38
N ILE A 134 -12.51 1.38 3.15
CA ILE A 134 -12.51 1.23 4.61
C ILE A 134 -12.26 -0.23 5.01
N TYR A 135 -12.95 -1.19 4.39
CA TYR A 135 -12.71 -2.61 4.62
C TYR A 135 -11.25 -2.98 4.38
N ARG A 136 -10.65 -2.47 3.29
CA ARG A 136 -9.24 -2.71 2.95
C ARG A 136 -8.28 -2.14 4.01
N VAL A 137 -8.54 -0.95 4.55
CA VAL A 137 -7.74 -0.39 5.66
C VAL A 137 -7.81 -1.29 6.89
N VAL A 138 -8.99 -1.81 7.23
CA VAL A 138 -9.17 -2.69 8.38
C VAL A 138 -8.47 -4.05 8.16
N SER A 139 -8.60 -4.65 6.97
CA SER A 139 -7.91 -5.89 6.60
C SER A 139 -6.39 -5.71 6.49
N ALA A 140 -5.92 -4.58 5.97
CA ALA A 140 -4.50 -4.27 5.90
C ALA A 140 -3.88 -4.21 7.30
N ARG A 141 -4.56 -3.62 8.28
CA ARG A 141 -4.10 -3.63 9.69
C ARG A 141 -3.98 -5.03 10.29
N ARG A 142 -4.67 -6.03 9.74
CA ARG A 142 -4.55 -7.45 10.13
C ARG A 142 -3.43 -8.17 9.38
N GLY A 143 -2.73 -7.49 8.47
CA GLY A 143 -1.69 -8.07 7.62
C GLY A 143 -2.21 -8.91 6.46
N GLU A 144 -3.50 -8.82 6.13
CA GLU A 144 -4.14 -9.63 5.08
C GLU A 144 -3.90 -9.08 3.66
N GLN A 145 -3.15 -7.98 3.51
CA GLN A 145 -2.99 -7.26 2.25
C GLN A 145 -1.53 -7.24 1.84
N GLU A 146 -1.21 -7.97 0.78
CA GLU A 146 0.11 -7.99 0.15
C GLU A 146 0.02 -7.55 -1.32
N ILE A 147 0.90 -6.64 -1.70
CA ILE A 147 1.08 -6.18 -3.08
C ILE A 147 2.47 -6.66 -3.53
N PRO A 148 2.56 -7.57 -4.52
CA PRO A 148 3.83 -8.06 -5.00
C PRO A 148 4.60 -6.97 -5.75
N LEU A 149 5.93 -7.01 -5.66
CA LEU A 149 6.82 -6.15 -6.44
C LEU A 149 6.75 -6.50 -7.92
N VAL A 150 6.87 -5.49 -8.77
CA VAL A 150 6.99 -5.67 -10.22
C VAL A 150 8.46 -5.61 -10.58
N TRP A 151 8.93 -6.61 -11.30
CA TRP A 151 10.32 -6.71 -11.74
C TRP A 151 10.44 -6.31 -13.20
N SER A 152 11.50 -5.57 -13.52
CA SER A 152 11.93 -5.28 -14.88
C SER A 152 13.18 -6.09 -15.19
N PHE A 153 13.32 -6.45 -16.47
CA PHE A 153 14.40 -7.27 -16.97
C PHE A 153 15.05 -6.60 -18.18
N ASP A 154 16.35 -6.36 -18.10
CA ASP A 154 17.15 -5.82 -19.20
C ASP A 154 17.91 -6.96 -19.89
N GLU A 155 17.33 -7.47 -20.98
CA GLU A 155 17.89 -8.58 -21.77
C GLU A 155 19.33 -8.33 -22.21
N ARG A 156 19.69 -7.08 -22.53
CA ARG A 156 21.05 -6.75 -22.99
C ARG A 156 22.07 -6.89 -21.86
N LYS A 157 21.71 -6.47 -20.65
CA LYS A 157 22.59 -6.65 -19.48
C LYS A 157 22.71 -8.12 -19.10
N LEU A 158 21.64 -8.90 -19.23
CA LEU A 158 21.75 -10.34 -19.04
C LEU A 158 22.71 -10.94 -20.07
N GLU A 159 22.53 -10.61 -21.35
CA GLU A 159 23.39 -11.11 -22.42
C GLU A 159 24.86 -10.80 -22.14
N THR A 160 25.20 -9.55 -21.82
CA THR A 160 26.57 -9.16 -21.43
C THR A 160 27.06 -9.92 -20.20
N ALA A 161 26.23 -10.08 -19.16
CA ALA A 161 26.63 -10.81 -17.95
C ALA A 161 26.84 -12.31 -18.21
N LEU A 162 26.06 -12.91 -19.12
CA LEU A 162 26.22 -14.30 -19.54
C LEU A 162 27.43 -14.46 -20.47
N GLU A 163 27.73 -13.50 -21.33
CA GLU A 163 28.96 -13.48 -22.15
C GLU A 163 30.21 -13.43 -21.27
N ASP A 164 30.21 -12.63 -20.19
CA ASP A 164 31.30 -12.58 -19.21
C ASP A 164 31.44 -13.90 -18.42
N LEU A 165 30.33 -14.61 -18.20
CA LEU A 165 30.33 -15.91 -17.53
C LEU A 165 30.69 -17.06 -18.47
N ALA A 166 30.43 -16.91 -19.77
CA ALA A 166 30.65 -17.93 -20.79
C ALA A 166 32.07 -18.52 -20.77
N PRO A 167 33.18 -17.74 -20.73
CA PRO A 167 34.53 -18.32 -20.71
C PRO A 167 34.85 -19.11 -19.44
N GLN A 168 34.15 -18.86 -18.32
CA GLN A 168 34.36 -19.58 -17.07
C GLN A 168 33.62 -20.93 -17.05
N VAL A 169 32.53 -21.01 -17.82
CA VAL A 169 31.73 -22.23 -17.99
C VAL A 169 32.20 -23.03 -19.22
N MET A 170 32.86 -22.37 -20.18
CA MET A 170 33.39 -23.02 -21.38
C MET A 170 34.48 -24.02 -21.00
N ARG A 171 34.20 -25.29 -21.30
CA ARG A 171 35.19 -26.35 -21.32
C ARG A 171 35.49 -26.65 -22.77
N ASP A 172 36.74 -26.48 -23.17
CA ASP A 172 37.19 -26.91 -24.48
C ASP A 172 37.06 -28.44 -24.60
N PRO A 173 36.60 -28.97 -25.75
CA PRO A 173 36.57 -30.40 -25.99
C PRO A 173 38.00 -30.95 -25.92
N VAL A 174 38.18 -32.05 -25.17
CA VAL A 174 39.44 -32.79 -25.13
C VAL A 174 39.25 -34.11 -25.85
N ASP A 175 39.89 -34.24 -27.00
CA ASP A 175 39.88 -35.47 -27.78
C ASP A 175 40.54 -36.62 -27.01
N ALA A 176 39.97 -37.81 -27.14
CA ALA A 176 40.56 -39.01 -26.57
C ALA A 176 41.96 -39.26 -27.17
N ARG A 177 42.97 -39.38 -26.31
CA ARG A 177 44.33 -39.69 -26.72
C ARG A 177 44.88 -40.85 -25.91
N LEU A 178 45.61 -41.72 -26.59
CA LEU A 178 46.31 -42.83 -25.97
C LEU A 178 47.74 -42.38 -25.68
N ASP A 179 48.06 -42.17 -24.41
CA ASP A 179 49.44 -41.91 -23.99
C ASP A 179 50.20 -43.25 -23.97
N LEU A 180 51.00 -43.47 -25.02
CA LEU A 180 51.79 -44.69 -25.20
C LEU A 180 53.01 -44.75 -24.28
N VAL A 181 53.47 -43.60 -23.75
CA VAL A 181 54.64 -43.55 -22.85
C VAL A 181 54.25 -43.96 -21.44
N ASN A 182 53.08 -43.51 -20.99
CA ASN A 182 52.56 -43.84 -19.66
C ASN A 182 51.54 -45.00 -19.67
N HIS A 183 51.25 -45.58 -20.84
CA HIS A 183 50.18 -46.58 -21.06
C HIS A 183 48.81 -46.16 -20.49
N GLN A 184 48.51 -44.87 -20.52
CA GLN A 184 47.25 -44.34 -20.00
C GLN A 184 46.32 -43.96 -21.14
N LYS A 185 45.07 -44.41 -21.02
CA LYS A 185 43.98 -44.02 -21.91
C LYS A 185 43.34 -42.76 -21.34
N ILE A 186 43.56 -41.62 -21.99
CA ILE A 186 42.85 -40.39 -21.66
C ILE A 186 41.53 -40.42 -22.42
N HIS A 187 40.43 -40.48 -21.68
CA HIS A 187 39.07 -40.51 -22.22
C HIS A 187 38.69 -39.16 -22.81
N ASP A 188 37.80 -39.16 -23.80
CA ASP A 188 37.27 -37.90 -24.33
C ASP A 188 36.48 -37.17 -23.25
N THR A 189 36.54 -35.84 -23.29
CA THR A 189 35.61 -35.00 -22.55
C THR A 189 34.92 -34.07 -23.54
N PRO A 190 33.59 -34.13 -23.68
CA PRO A 190 32.86 -33.29 -24.62
C PRO A 190 32.94 -31.82 -24.19
N GLY A 191 33.20 -30.95 -25.17
CA GLY A 191 33.25 -29.50 -24.97
C GLY A 191 31.88 -28.92 -24.61
N ARG A 192 31.86 -27.78 -23.90
CA ARG A 192 30.63 -27.10 -23.46
C ARG A 192 30.67 -25.64 -23.83
N THR A 193 29.54 -25.14 -24.33
CA THR A 193 29.30 -23.72 -24.59
C THR A 193 27.99 -23.30 -23.94
N LEU A 194 27.96 -22.10 -23.34
CA LEU A 194 26.75 -21.53 -22.78
C LEU A 194 25.86 -21.04 -23.93
N ASN A 195 24.65 -21.61 -24.06
CA ASN A 195 23.69 -21.20 -25.08
C ASN A 195 22.87 -20.01 -24.56
N ILE A 196 23.39 -18.81 -24.82
CA ILE A 196 22.79 -17.54 -24.40
C ILE A 196 21.33 -17.40 -24.86
N PRO A 197 20.95 -17.58 -26.15
CA PRO A 197 19.57 -17.34 -26.61
C PRO A 197 18.53 -18.33 -26.07
N ARG A 198 18.93 -19.41 -25.38
CA ARG A 198 17.99 -20.33 -24.69
C ARG A 198 17.82 -20.01 -23.20
N THR A 199 18.68 -19.15 -22.66
CA THR A 199 18.79 -18.86 -21.22
C THR A 199 18.16 -17.50 -20.86
N VAL A 200 18.03 -16.60 -21.84
CA VAL A 200 17.20 -15.39 -21.79
C VAL A 200 15.73 -15.76 -22.00
#